data_AF-A0A6J4US12-F1
#
_entry.id   AF-A0A6J4US12-F1
#
_cell.length_a   1.000
_cell.length_b   1.000
_cell.length_c   1.000
_cell.angle_alpha   90.00
_cell.angle_beta   90.00
_cell.angle_gamma   90.00
#
_symmetry.space_group_name_H-M   'P 1'
#
loop_
_entity.id
_entity.type
_entity.pdbx_description
1 polymer ?
#
loop_
_entity_poly.entity_id
_entity_poly.type
_entity_poly.pdbx_seq_one_letter_code
_entity_poly.pdbx_strand_id
1 'polypeptide(L)'
;MVEDGEAYRFLSGAEMDPAAVLAAEPAARFVARARLGTGTASDDVDDVWGILIRVPAAGIGVDVGEEREVTTDDGRSFAAAVDGDGRPRGGTAAVLAAARYWELPPAYVRRLAGADGGDGGDGDR
;
A
#
# COMPACT_ATOMS: atom_id res chain seq x y z
N MET A 1 -19.43 16.08 -12.82
CA MET A 1 -20.25 14.86 -12.87
C MET A 1 -19.36 13.74 -12.37
N VAL A 2 -19.28 13.56 -11.05
CA VAL A 2 -18.66 12.39 -10.42
C VAL A 2 -19.83 11.51 -10.02
N GLU A 3 -20.28 10.70 -10.98
CA GLU A 3 -21.29 9.68 -10.75
C GLU A 3 -20.55 8.36 -10.53
N ASP A 4 -19.99 8.19 -9.34
CA ASP A 4 -20.07 6.94 -8.59
C ASP A 4 -19.57 7.21 -7.18
N GLY A 5 -20.35 6.87 -6.16
CA GLY A 5 -20.09 7.22 -4.76
C GLY A 5 -18.97 6.39 -4.13
N GLU A 6 -17.97 5.97 -4.91
CA GLU A 6 -16.92 5.04 -4.55
C GLU A 6 -15.56 5.64 -4.93
N ALA A 7 -14.59 5.56 -4.02
CA ALA A 7 -13.23 6.02 -4.20
C ALA A 7 -12.26 4.88 -3.87
N TYR A 8 -11.06 4.94 -4.45
CA TYR A 8 -10.03 3.93 -4.25
C TYR A 8 -8.99 4.44 -3.27
N ARG A 9 -8.60 3.58 -2.33
CA ARG A 9 -7.52 3.85 -1.37
C ARG A 9 -6.47 2.77 -1.48
N PHE A 10 -5.21 3.19 -1.51
CA PHE A 10 -4.06 2.30 -1.56
C PHE A 10 -3.44 2.18 -0.17
N LEU A 11 -3.24 0.93 0.26
CA LEU A 11 -2.69 0.59 1.57
C LEU A 11 -1.41 -0.21 1.37
N SER A 12 -0.28 0.26 1.91
CA SER A 12 1.03 -0.40 1.77
C SER A 12 1.68 -0.83 3.09
N GLY A 13 1.10 -0.45 4.24
CA GLY A 13 1.68 -0.65 5.57
C GLY A 13 1.00 -1.71 6.43
N ALA A 14 1.10 -1.55 7.75
CA ALA A 14 0.44 -2.41 8.73
C ALA A 14 -1.09 -2.32 8.65
N GLU A 15 -1.59 -1.20 8.11
CA GLU A 15 -3.00 -1.00 7.76
C GLU A 15 -3.53 -1.97 6.70
N MET A 16 -2.66 -2.71 5.99
CA MET A 16 -3.07 -3.81 5.12
C MET A 16 -3.71 -4.96 5.89
N ASP A 17 -3.56 -5.04 7.21
CA ASP A 17 -4.18 -6.10 8.00
C ASP A 17 -5.72 -6.08 7.81
N PRO A 18 -6.35 -7.21 7.44
CA PRO A 18 -7.78 -7.24 7.14
C PRO A 18 -8.65 -6.84 8.35
N ALA A 19 -8.22 -7.12 9.58
CA ALA A 19 -8.95 -6.69 10.77
C ALA A 19 -8.81 -5.18 10.98
N ALA A 20 -7.62 -4.61 10.71
CA ALA A 20 -7.41 -3.16 10.74
C ALA A 20 -8.24 -2.43 9.66
N VAL A 21 -8.24 -2.93 8.43
CA VAL A 21 -9.07 -2.39 7.33
C VAL A 21 -10.54 -2.42 7.69
N LEU A 22 -11.06 -3.55 8.15
CA LEU A 22 -12.49 -3.67 8.51
C LEU A 22 -12.86 -2.84 9.74
N ALA A 23 -11.93 -2.64 10.67
CA ALA A 23 -12.15 -1.80 11.85
C ALA A 23 -12.19 -0.31 11.49
N ALA A 24 -11.32 0.15 10.59
CA ALA A 24 -11.29 1.54 10.12
C ALA A 24 -12.41 1.82 9.11
N GLU A 25 -12.60 0.91 8.17
CA GLU A 25 -13.47 1.05 7.00
C GLU A 25 -14.31 -0.23 6.83
N PRO A 26 -15.40 -0.41 7.59
CA PRO A 26 -16.23 -1.62 7.50
C PRO A 26 -16.94 -1.77 6.14
N ALA A 27 -17.06 -0.68 5.39
CA ALA A 27 -17.58 -0.68 4.02
C ALA A 27 -16.49 -0.90 2.97
N ALA A 28 -15.22 -1.01 3.36
CA ALA A 28 -14.13 -1.26 2.42
C ALA A 28 -14.31 -2.62 1.74
N ARG A 29 -14.05 -2.64 0.44
CA ARG A 29 -13.97 -3.88 -0.33
C ARG A 29 -12.61 -3.96 -1.00
N PHE A 30 -11.95 -5.10 -0.81
CA PHE A 30 -10.76 -5.43 -1.56
C PHE A 30 -11.06 -5.47 -3.06
N VAL A 31 -10.23 -4.79 -3.85
CA VAL A 31 -10.34 -4.75 -5.32
C VAL A 31 -9.26 -5.64 -5.93
N ALA A 32 -8.00 -5.30 -5.67
CA ALA A 32 -6.85 -6.02 -6.19
C ALA A 32 -5.58 -5.64 -5.43
N ARG A 33 -4.51 -6.42 -5.61
CA ARG A 33 -3.16 -5.99 -5.24
C ARG A 33 -2.69 -4.96 -6.27
N ALA A 34 -2.03 -3.93 -5.79
CA ALA A 34 -1.49 -2.90 -6.66
C ALA A 34 -0.05 -2.55 -6.27
N ARG A 35 0.69 -2.06 -7.24
CA ARG A 35 1.99 -1.43 -7.06
C ARG A 35 1.85 0.06 -7.29
N LEU A 36 2.44 0.83 -6.38
CA LEU A 36 2.63 2.25 -6.52
C LEU A 36 4.03 2.48 -7.11
N GLY A 37 4.06 2.94 -8.37
CA GLY A 37 5.30 3.35 -9.01
C GLY A 37 5.72 4.73 -8.55
N THR A 38 7.01 4.94 -8.30
CA THR A 38 7.54 6.24 -7.85
C THR A 38 7.68 7.28 -8.97
N GLY A 39 7.14 7.00 -10.17
CA GLY A 39 7.08 7.95 -11.28
C GLY A 39 8.38 8.08 -12.10
N THR A 40 9.41 7.30 -11.79
CA THR A 40 10.61 7.20 -12.64
C THR A 40 10.64 5.85 -13.33
N ALA A 41 10.46 5.85 -14.65
CA ALA A 41 10.31 4.65 -15.49
C ALA A 41 11.58 3.77 -15.59
N SER A 42 12.55 3.92 -14.69
CA SER A 42 13.89 3.33 -14.85
C SER A 42 14.36 2.47 -13.68
N ASP A 43 13.69 2.47 -12.54
CA ASP A 43 14.02 1.58 -11.44
C ASP A 43 12.74 0.92 -10.88
N ASP A 44 12.46 -0.30 -11.35
CA ASP A 44 11.50 -1.28 -10.75
C ASP A 44 11.87 -1.60 -9.27
N VAL A 45 12.96 -1.01 -8.80
CA VAL A 45 13.61 -1.20 -7.51
C VAL A 45 12.98 -0.32 -6.45
N ASP A 46 12.11 0.65 -6.76
CA ASP A 46 11.41 1.46 -5.74
C ASP A 46 9.88 1.30 -5.75
N ASP A 47 9.36 0.31 -6.47
CA ASP A 47 7.93 0.00 -6.47
C ASP A 47 7.44 -0.45 -5.09
N VAL A 48 6.44 0.25 -4.56
CA VAL A 48 5.79 -0.13 -3.31
C VAL A 48 4.59 -1.00 -3.63
N TRP A 49 4.59 -2.24 -3.14
CA TRP A 49 3.44 -3.12 -3.26
C TRP A 49 2.49 -2.97 -2.07
N GLY A 50 1.20 -3.03 -2.37
CA GLY A 50 0.13 -2.93 -1.39
C GLY A 50 -1.18 -3.48 -1.92
N ILE A 51 -2.26 -3.15 -1.24
CA ILE A 51 -3.62 -3.51 -1.64
C ILE A 51 -4.41 -2.27 -2.03
N LEU A 52 -5.23 -2.43 -3.05
CA LEU A 52 -6.23 -1.46 -3.47
C LEU A 52 -7.58 -1.87 -2.88
N ILE A 53 -8.14 -0.99 -2.07
CA ILE A 53 -9.50 -1.12 -1.55
C ILE A 53 -10.38 -0.05 -2.17
N ARG A 54 -11.65 -0.39 -2.38
CA ARG A 54 -12.69 0.59 -2.67
C ARG A 54 -13.41 0.93 -1.38
N VAL A 55 -13.70 2.21 -1.19
CA VAL A 55 -14.45 2.76 -0.05
C VAL A 55 -15.48 3.73 -0.59
N PRO A 56 -16.63 3.93 0.09
CA PRO A 56 -17.56 4.96 -0.32
C PRO A 56 -16.91 6.34 -0.26
N ALA A 57 -17.13 7.19 -1.27
CA ALA A 57 -16.56 8.54 -1.37
C ALA A 57 -16.95 9.43 -0.17
N ALA A 58 -18.09 9.15 0.46
CA ALA A 58 -18.51 9.81 1.71
C ALA A 58 -17.69 9.39 2.95
N GLY A 59 -17.00 8.24 2.89
CA GLY A 59 -16.08 7.76 3.92
C GLY A 59 -14.66 8.27 3.75
N ILE A 60 -14.32 8.77 2.56
CA ILE A 60 -13.08 9.51 2.33
C ILE A 60 -13.22 10.88 3.02
N GLY A 61 -12.75 10.96 4.26
CA GLY A 61 -12.63 12.21 4.99
C GLY A 61 -11.78 13.22 4.22
N VAL A 62 -11.97 14.52 4.48
CA VAL A 62 -11.36 15.66 3.76
C VAL A 62 -9.81 15.65 3.70
N ASP A 63 -9.18 14.73 4.44
CA ASP A 63 -7.73 14.47 4.48
C ASP A 63 -7.37 13.30 3.55
N VAL A 64 -7.87 13.35 2.32
CA VAL A 64 -7.52 12.37 1.29
C VAL A 64 -6.06 12.62 0.94
N GLY A 65 -5.19 11.68 1.28
CA GLY A 65 -3.80 11.74 0.84
C GLY A 65 -3.68 11.88 -0.69
N GLU A 66 -2.48 12.14 -1.18
CA GLU A 66 -2.26 12.47 -2.59
C GLU A 66 -2.78 11.34 -3.50
N GLU A 67 -3.62 11.71 -4.48
CA GLU A 67 -4.09 10.76 -5.50
C GLU A 67 -2.90 10.38 -6.38
N ARG A 68 -2.51 9.11 -6.30
CA ARG A 68 -1.42 8.56 -7.09
C ARG A 68 -1.93 7.44 -7.99
N GLU A 69 -1.28 7.31 -9.14
CA GLU A 69 -1.54 6.20 -10.04
C GLU A 69 -0.91 4.92 -9.47
N VAL A 70 -1.75 3.92 -9.23
CA VAL A 70 -1.32 2.58 -8.82
C VAL A 70 -1.69 1.58 -9.91
N THR A 71 -0.77 0.68 -10.23
CA THR A 71 -0.99 -0.36 -11.23
C THR A 71 -1.33 -1.66 -10.51
N THR A 72 -2.47 -2.26 -10.83
CA THR A 72 -2.84 -3.56 -10.29
C THR A 72 -1.93 -4.66 -10.85
N ASP A 73 -1.91 -5.80 -10.15
CA ASP A 73 -1.24 -7.03 -10.60
C ASP A 73 -1.69 -7.50 -12.00
N ASP A 74 -2.90 -7.13 -12.43
CA ASP A 74 -3.48 -7.40 -13.75
C ASP A 74 -2.99 -6.41 -14.83
N GLY A 75 -2.16 -5.43 -14.47
CA GLY A 75 -1.62 -4.41 -15.37
C GLY A 75 -2.54 -3.19 -15.58
N ARG A 76 -3.63 -3.06 -14.81
CA ARG A 76 -4.55 -1.92 -14.91
C ARG A 76 -4.17 -0.82 -13.94
N SER A 77 -4.02 0.41 -14.44
CA SER A 77 -3.79 1.59 -13.59
C SER A 77 -5.10 2.16 -13.04
N PHE A 78 -5.09 2.54 -11.75
CA PHE A 78 -6.19 3.23 -11.06
C PHE A 78 -5.63 4.42 -10.29
N ALA A 79 -6.42 5.51 -10.22
CA ALA A 79 -6.12 6.61 -9.30
C ALA A 79 -6.59 6.23 -7.90
N ALA A 80 -5.65 6.16 -6.95
CA ALA A 80 -5.93 5.81 -5.57
C ALA A 80 -5.36 6.85 -4.61
N ALA A 81 -6.12 7.16 -3.57
CA ALA A 81 -5.65 7.96 -2.46
C ALA A 81 -4.55 7.20 -1.69
N VAL A 82 -3.37 7.80 -1.61
CA VAL A 82 -2.23 7.25 -0.86
C VAL A 82 -1.98 8.11 0.37
N ASP A 83 -1.93 7.49 1.56
CA ASP A 83 -1.61 8.22 2.79
C ASP A 83 -0.10 8.54 2.85
N GLY A 84 0.25 9.83 2.75
CA GLY A 84 1.63 10.31 2.78
C GLY A 84 2.46 9.96 1.53
N ASP A 85 3.75 9.66 1.71
CA ASP A 85 4.71 9.39 0.61
C ASP A 85 4.59 7.99 -0.01
N GLY A 86 3.54 7.23 0.31
CA GLY A 86 3.34 5.87 -0.17
C GLY A 86 4.23 4.80 0.44
N ARG A 87 5.11 5.15 1.40
CA ARG A 87 5.91 4.15 2.13
C ARG A 87 5.07 3.32 3.09
N PRO A 88 5.40 2.03 3.29
CA PRO A 88 4.77 1.21 4.31
C PRO A 88 4.94 1.84 5.69
N ARG A 89 3.83 2.22 6.32
CA ARG A 89 3.81 2.73 7.70
C ARG A 89 3.42 1.63 8.69
N GLY A 90 3.96 1.70 9.90
CA GLY A 90 3.71 0.73 10.97
C GLY A 90 4.90 -0.18 11.25
N GLY A 91 4.75 -1.10 12.21
CA GLY A 91 5.81 -2.01 12.60
C GLY A 91 6.09 -3.06 11.51
N THR A 92 7.36 -3.30 11.21
CA THR A 92 7.80 -4.22 10.15
C THR A 92 7.17 -5.61 10.27
N ALA A 93 7.06 -6.16 11.47
CA ALA A 93 6.41 -7.45 11.69
C ALA A 93 4.94 -7.47 11.21
N ALA A 94 4.19 -6.38 11.41
CA ALA A 94 2.80 -6.25 10.97
C ALA A 94 2.72 -6.04 9.45
N VAL A 95 3.59 -5.20 8.88
CA VAL A 95 3.69 -5.02 7.41
C VAL A 95 4.02 -6.34 6.73
N LEU A 96 4.98 -7.10 7.26
CA LEU A 96 5.37 -8.42 6.75
C LEU A 96 4.25 -9.45 6.89
N ALA A 97 3.55 -9.48 8.03
CA ALA A 97 2.43 -10.38 8.23
C ALA A 97 1.32 -10.11 7.22
N ALA A 98 0.96 -8.83 7.02
CA ALA A 98 -0.04 -8.44 6.04
C ALA A 98 0.42 -8.71 4.60
N ALA A 99 1.68 -8.42 4.27
CA ALA A 99 2.25 -8.73 2.96
C ALA A 99 2.21 -10.24 2.64
N ARG A 100 2.44 -11.10 3.64
CA ARG A 100 2.32 -12.56 3.50
C ARG A 100 0.87 -13.01 3.41
N TYR A 101 -0.05 -12.39 4.14
CA TYR A 101 -1.47 -12.69 4.11
C TYR A 101 -2.07 -12.42 2.72
N TRP A 102 -1.70 -11.30 2.09
CA TRP A 102 -2.13 -10.93 0.74
C TRP A 102 -1.31 -11.59 -0.37
N GLU A 103 -0.38 -12.48 -0.02
CA GLU A 103 0.49 -13.18 -0.95
C GLU A 103 1.22 -12.22 -1.90
N LEU A 104 1.74 -11.11 -1.36
CA LEU A 104 2.54 -10.15 -2.12
C LEU A 104 3.81 -10.83 -2.66
N PRO A 105 4.42 -10.28 -3.74
CA PRO A 105 5.59 -10.88 -4.37
C PRO A 105 6.69 -11.20 -3.35
N PRO A 106 7.26 -12.42 -3.37
CA PRO A 106 8.25 -12.83 -2.36
C PRO A 106 9.52 -11.98 -2.40
N ALA A 107 9.85 -11.38 -3.55
CA ALA A 107 10.94 -10.41 -3.69
C ALA A 107 10.67 -9.14 -2.85
N TYR A 108 9.44 -8.64 -2.87
CA TYR A 108 9.04 -7.47 -2.08
C TYR A 108 9.00 -7.79 -0.58
N VAL A 109 8.45 -8.94 -0.19
CA VAL A 109 8.46 -9.39 1.22
C VAL A 109 9.88 -9.53 1.77
N ARG A 110 10.81 -10.07 0.96
CA ARG A 110 12.24 -10.15 1.32
C ARG A 110 12.86 -8.77 1.47
N ARG A 111 12.52 -7.82 0.61
CA ARG A 111 12.98 -6.43 0.71
C ARG A 111 12.47 -5.76 1.99
N LEU A 112 11.18 -5.91 2.31
CA LEU A 112 10.59 -5.42 3.56
C LEU A 112 11.31 -5.99 4.79
N ALA A 113 11.60 -7.29 4.78
CA ALA A 113 12.34 -7.94 5.86
C ALA A 113 13.81 -7.48 5.94
N GLY A 114 14.42 -7.17 4.79
CA GLY A 114 15.79 -6.64 4.73
C GLY A 114 15.90 -5.17 5.12
N ALA A 115 14.86 -4.36 4.90
CA ALA A 115 14.84 -2.94 5.26
C ALA A 115 14.82 -2.72 6.78
N ASP A 116 14.25 -3.65 7.54
CA ASP A 116 14.29 -3.66 9.02
C ASP A 116 15.64 -4.13 9.57
N GLY A 117 16.49 -4.72 8.72
CA GLY A 117 17.86 -5.13 9.05
C GLY A 117 18.92 -4.05 8.80
N GLY A 118 18.50 -2.82 8.50
CA GLY A 118 19.35 -1.68 8.18
C GLY A 118 19.78 -0.85 9.40
N ASP A 119 20.11 -1.46 10.53
CA ASP A 119 20.98 -0.86 11.56
C ASP A 119 21.59 -1.98 12.42
N GLY A 120 22.89 -2.21 12.29
CA GLY A 120 23.59 -3.29 13.01
C GLY A 120 24.89 -3.79 12.38
N GLY A 121 25.35 -3.18 11.29
CA GLY A 121 26.64 -3.50 10.70
C GLY A 121 27.23 -2.30 9.99
N ASP A 122 27.82 -1.38 10.74
CA ASP A 122 29.20 -0.88 10.53
C ASP A 122 29.39 0.38 11.39
N GLY A 123 29.79 0.17 12.64
CA GLY A 123 30.30 1.19 13.54
C GLY A 123 31.72 0.82 13.92
N ASP A 124 32.65 1.09 13.02
CA ASP A 124 34.10 1.18 13.21
C ASP A 124 34.49 1.61 14.64
N ARG A 125 35.14 0.73 15.42
CA ARG A 125 36.55 0.87 15.87
C ARG A 125 37.00 -0.22 16.84
#